data_AF-A0A5D3J3H7-F1
#
_entry.id   AF-A0A5D3J3H7-F1
#
_cell.length_a   1.000
_cell.length_b   1.000
_cell.length_c   1.000
_cell.angle_alpha   90.00
_cell.angle_beta   90.00
_cell.angle_gamma   90.00
#
_symmetry.space_group_name_H-M   'P 1'
#
loop_
_entity.id
_entity.type
_entity.pdbx_description
1 polymer ?
#
loop_
_entity_poly.entity_id
_entity_poly.type
_entity_poly.pdbx_seq_one_letter_code
_entity_poly.pdbx_strand_id
1 'polypeptide(L)'
;DWVDQSLIKYDENGNPWSAYGGDFGDTPNDRQFCMNGLVFADRTPHPALTEAKHQQQFFQFSLSGRTIEVTSEYLFRHSDNELLHWMVALDGKPLASGEVPLDVAPQGKQLIELPELPQPKSAGQLWLTVHVVQPNATTWSAAGHISAWQQWRLAENLSVTLPSAPHAIPQLTTSETDFCIELDNKRWQFNRQSGFLSQMWIGDKKQLLTPLRDQFTR
;
A
#
# COMPACT_ATOMS: atom_id res chain seq x y z
N ASP A 1 -18.69 12.49 -3.17
CA ASP A 1 -19.92 12.02 -2.51
C ASP A 1 -19.82 10.49 -2.41
N TRP A 2 -20.92 9.72 -2.50
CA TRP A 2 -20.84 8.26 -2.42
C TRP A 2 -20.41 7.62 -3.74
N VAL A 3 -21.10 7.88 -4.85
CA VAL A 3 -20.99 7.09 -6.09
C VAL A 3 -20.90 7.98 -7.32
N ASP A 4 -20.02 7.62 -8.25
CA ASP A 4 -19.92 8.28 -9.54
C ASP A 4 -21.24 8.20 -10.32
N GLN A 5 -21.65 9.34 -10.89
CA GLN A 5 -22.85 9.45 -11.72
C GLN A 5 -22.50 9.25 -13.20
N SER A 6 -21.72 8.21 -13.51
CA SER A 6 -21.48 7.79 -14.89
C SER A 6 -22.59 6.89 -15.41
N LEU A 7 -22.80 6.91 -16.72
CA LEU A 7 -23.79 6.08 -17.41
C LEU A 7 -23.08 5.16 -18.40
N ILE A 8 -23.59 3.95 -18.57
CA ILE A 8 -23.01 3.01 -19.54
C ILE A 8 -23.43 3.42 -20.96
N LYS A 9 -22.43 3.60 -21.83
CA LYS A 9 -22.58 3.59 -23.29
C LYS A 9 -21.90 2.35 -23.86
N TYR A 10 -22.20 2.04 -25.12
CA TYR A 10 -21.58 0.93 -25.84
C TYR A 10 -20.82 1.48 -27.05
N ASP A 11 -19.67 0.89 -27.34
CA ASP A 11 -18.91 1.18 -28.56
C ASP A 11 -19.52 0.49 -29.79
N GLU A 12 -18.92 0.67 -30.97
CA GLU A 12 -19.38 0.05 -32.23
C GLU A 12 -19.37 -1.50 -32.20
N ASN A 13 -18.57 -2.09 -31.29
CA ASN A 13 -18.46 -3.54 -31.12
C ASN A 13 -19.39 -4.06 -30.01
N GLY A 14 -20.16 -3.19 -29.34
CA GLY A 14 -21.05 -3.56 -28.25
C GLY A 14 -20.36 -3.73 -26.89
N ASN A 15 -19.14 -3.20 -26.71
CA ASN A 15 -18.47 -3.21 -25.41
C ASN A 15 -18.92 -2.02 -24.55
N PRO A 16 -19.26 -2.22 -23.26
CA PRO A 16 -19.68 -1.14 -22.38
C PRO A 16 -18.50 -0.23 -21.99
N TRP A 17 -18.76 1.06 -21.85
CA TRP A 17 -17.84 2.06 -21.30
C TRP A 17 -18.61 3.11 -20.48
N SER A 18 -17.94 3.66 -19.47
CA SER A 18 -18.53 4.67 -18.56
C SER A 18 -18.44 6.06 -19.18
N ALA A 19 -19.59 6.66 -19.44
CA ALA A 19 -19.77 7.97 -20.04
C ALA A 19 -20.15 9.03 -19.00
N TYR A 20 -19.86 10.30 -19.31
CA TYR A 20 -20.18 11.47 -18.48
C TYR A 20 -20.79 12.60 -19.33
N GLY A 21 -20.92 13.82 -18.78
CA GLY A 21 -21.52 14.96 -19.48
C GLY A 21 -20.87 15.26 -20.84
N GLY A 22 -21.71 15.43 -21.87
CA GLY A 22 -21.30 15.65 -23.26
C GLY A 22 -21.26 14.37 -24.10
N ASP A 23 -21.10 13.19 -23.50
CA ASP A 23 -21.01 11.94 -24.26
C ASP A 23 -22.33 11.53 -24.90
N PHE A 24 -23.46 12.12 -24.50
CA PHE A 24 -24.78 11.89 -25.09
C PHE A 24 -25.22 13.03 -26.03
N GLY A 25 -24.30 13.95 -26.37
CA GLY A 25 -24.60 15.12 -27.20
C GLY A 25 -25.27 16.26 -26.43
N ASP A 26 -25.35 16.17 -25.11
CA ASP A 26 -25.88 17.19 -24.21
C ASP A 26 -24.99 18.45 -24.18
N THR A 27 -25.61 19.62 -24.33
CA THR A 27 -24.92 20.92 -24.31
C THR A 27 -25.85 22.03 -23.79
N PRO A 28 -25.39 22.90 -22.85
CA PRO A 28 -24.09 22.87 -22.19
C PRO A 28 -23.94 21.65 -21.26
N ASN A 29 -22.70 21.30 -20.92
CA ASN A 29 -22.39 20.23 -19.97
C ASN A 29 -21.13 20.57 -19.15
N ASP A 30 -20.98 19.91 -18.00
CA ASP A 30 -19.87 20.07 -17.05
C ASP A 30 -18.93 18.85 -17.02
N ARG A 31 -18.93 18.03 -18.09
CA ARG A 31 -18.05 16.87 -18.28
C ARG A 31 -18.02 15.93 -17.05
N GLN A 32 -16.81 15.60 -16.56
CA GLN A 32 -16.59 14.64 -15.49
C GLN A 32 -16.95 15.15 -14.09
N PHE A 33 -17.50 16.36 -13.94
CA PHE A 33 -17.86 16.90 -12.62
C PHE A 33 -18.91 16.04 -11.89
N CYS A 34 -19.63 15.18 -12.63
CA CYS A 34 -20.57 14.19 -12.10
C CYS A 34 -19.92 12.93 -11.49
N MET A 35 -18.59 12.74 -11.63
CA MET A 35 -17.84 11.58 -11.12
C MET A 35 -16.94 12.01 -9.95
N ASN A 36 -17.52 12.04 -8.75
CA ASN A 36 -16.82 12.46 -7.52
C ASN A 36 -17.08 11.52 -6.34
N GLY A 37 -17.42 10.26 -6.62
CA GLY A 37 -17.75 9.23 -5.65
C GLY A 37 -16.54 8.60 -4.96
N LEU A 38 -16.79 7.99 -3.80
CA LEU A 38 -15.85 7.05 -3.17
C LEU A 38 -15.86 5.67 -3.84
N VAL A 39 -16.89 5.39 -4.65
CA VAL A 39 -17.00 4.18 -5.47
C VAL A 39 -17.38 4.54 -6.90
N PHE A 40 -16.96 3.70 -7.84
CA PHE A 40 -17.45 3.71 -9.21
C PHE A 40 -18.96 3.44 -9.26
N ALA A 41 -19.60 3.71 -10.41
CA ALA A 41 -21.04 3.51 -10.60
C ALA A 41 -21.51 2.05 -10.35
N ASP A 42 -20.64 1.06 -10.55
CA ASP A 42 -20.91 -0.36 -10.27
C ASP A 42 -20.65 -0.77 -8.79
N ARG A 43 -20.32 0.21 -7.93
CA ARG A 43 -19.95 0.08 -6.51
C ARG A 43 -18.58 -0.55 -6.27
N THR A 44 -17.76 -0.74 -7.31
CA THR A 44 -16.34 -1.04 -7.14
C THR A 44 -15.65 0.13 -6.43
N PRO A 45 -14.88 -0.10 -5.35
CA PRO A 45 -14.35 0.99 -4.53
C PRO A 45 -13.19 1.73 -5.21
N HIS A 46 -13.16 3.05 -5.08
CA HIS A 46 -11.95 3.83 -5.33
C HIS A 46 -10.93 3.63 -4.20
N PRO A 47 -9.63 3.83 -4.46
CA PRO A 47 -8.61 3.79 -3.42
C PRO A 47 -8.92 4.70 -2.22
N ALA A 48 -9.58 5.85 -2.46
CA ALA A 48 -9.98 6.79 -1.44
C ALA A 48 -10.96 6.23 -0.39
N LEU A 49 -11.75 5.20 -0.72
CA LEU A 49 -12.66 4.58 0.25
C LEU A 49 -11.89 3.90 1.39
N THR A 50 -10.73 3.31 1.11
CA THR A 50 -9.88 2.70 2.13
C THR A 50 -9.34 3.74 3.11
N GLU A 51 -8.96 4.92 2.61
CA GLU A 51 -8.52 6.05 3.45
C GLU A 51 -9.67 6.54 4.33
N ALA A 52 -10.85 6.73 3.75
CA ALA A 52 -12.05 7.10 4.51
C ALA A 52 -12.37 6.07 5.62
N LYS A 53 -12.31 4.77 5.30
CA LYS A 53 -12.50 3.69 6.27
C LYS A 53 -11.50 3.76 7.43
N HIS A 54 -10.22 4.01 7.14
CA HIS A 54 -9.19 4.12 8.17
C HIS A 54 -9.43 5.32 9.09
N GLN A 55 -9.66 6.50 8.51
CA GLN A 55 -9.84 7.74 9.27
C GLN A 55 -11.15 7.76 10.08
N GLN A 56 -12.15 6.96 9.68
CA GLN A 56 -13.45 6.84 10.35
C GLN A 56 -13.57 5.61 11.26
N GLN A 57 -12.48 4.92 11.54
CA GLN A 57 -12.50 3.75 12.40
C GLN A 57 -12.87 4.13 13.85
N PHE A 58 -13.60 3.26 14.55
CA PHE A 58 -14.14 3.54 15.90
C PHE A 58 -13.22 3.12 17.05
N PHE A 59 -12.02 2.64 16.73
CA PHE A 59 -11.00 2.30 17.71
C PHE A 59 -9.73 3.11 17.43
N GLN A 60 -9.34 3.91 18.41
CA GLN A 60 -8.10 4.68 18.38
C GLN A 60 -7.02 3.92 19.14
N PHE A 61 -5.78 4.06 18.68
CA PHE A 61 -4.65 3.32 19.25
C PHE A 61 -3.48 4.23 19.58
N SER A 62 -2.84 3.98 20.71
CA SER A 62 -1.50 4.49 21.01
C SER A 62 -0.58 3.38 21.49
N LEU A 63 0.72 3.54 21.29
CA LEU A 63 1.74 2.59 21.70
C LEU A 63 2.74 3.27 22.64
N SER A 64 2.90 2.71 23.84
CA SER A 64 3.91 3.13 24.82
C SER A 64 4.71 1.91 25.27
N GLY A 65 5.98 1.84 24.86
CA GLY A 65 6.80 0.66 25.06
C GLY A 65 6.22 -0.56 24.33
N ARG A 66 5.76 -1.56 25.10
CA ARG A 66 5.08 -2.77 24.59
C ARG A 66 3.57 -2.77 24.86
N THR A 67 3.03 -1.66 25.37
CA THR A 67 1.63 -1.56 25.74
C THR A 67 0.86 -0.79 24.67
N ILE A 68 -0.13 -1.46 24.08
CA ILE A 68 -1.11 -0.85 23.20
C ILE A 68 -2.26 -0.35 24.08
N GLU A 69 -2.56 0.95 24.01
CA GLU A 69 -3.82 1.49 24.53
C GLU A 69 -4.83 1.53 23.40
N VAL A 70 -5.97 0.87 23.60
CA VAL A 70 -7.13 0.89 22.69
C VAL A 70 -8.19 1.78 23.32
N THR A 71 -8.66 2.79 22.59
CA THR A 71 -9.76 3.68 23.01
C THR A 71 -10.95 3.48 22.09
N SER A 72 -12.14 3.26 22.66
CA SER A 72 -13.38 3.15 21.89
C SER A 72 -14.01 4.52 21.66
N GLU A 73 -14.34 4.83 20.41
CA GLU A 73 -15.13 6.02 20.05
C GLU A 73 -16.62 5.72 19.93
N TYR A 74 -17.05 4.48 20.17
CA TYR A 74 -18.48 4.19 20.33
C TYR A 74 -19.07 4.95 21.52
N LEU A 75 -20.34 5.33 21.39
CA LEU A 75 -21.09 6.07 22.41
C LEU A 75 -22.03 5.19 23.24
N PHE A 76 -22.41 4.01 22.72
CA PHE A 76 -23.46 3.18 23.33
C PHE A 76 -23.11 1.69 23.44
N ARG A 77 -22.42 1.12 22.46
CA ARG A 77 -22.12 -0.32 22.44
C ARG A 77 -20.77 -0.65 23.05
N HIS A 78 -20.74 -1.80 23.71
CA HIS A 78 -19.52 -2.46 24.11
C HIS A 78 -18.81 -3.09 22.90
N SER A 79 -17.52 -3.40 23.00
CA SER A 79 -16.76 -4.15 21.99
C SER A 79 -17.04 -5.66 22.05
N ASP A 80 -18.31 -6.05 22.03
CA ASP A 80 -18.82 -7.42 22.19
C ASP A 80 -18.62 -8.35 20.97
N ASN A 81 -18.10 -7.82 19.87
CA ASN A 81 -17.80 -8.57 18.65
C ASN A 81 -16.47 -8.10 18.06
N GLU A 82 -15.46 -7.87 18.90
CA GLU A 82 -14.16 -7.35 18.46
C GLU A 82 -13.01 -8.14 19.07
N LEU A 83 -12.11 -8.58 18.19
CA LEU A 83 -10.86 -9.27 18.51
C LEU A 83 -9.70 -8.46 17.93
N LEU A 84 -8.74 -8.06 18.77
CA LEU A 84 -7.53 -7.40 18.30
C LEU A 84 -6.50 -8.44 17.89
N HIS A 85 -6.17 -8.49 16.61
CA HIS A 85 -5.02 -9.23 16.10
C HIS A 85 -3.80 -8.31 16.07
N TRP A 86 -2.66 -8.78 16.54
CA TRP A 86 -1.38 -8.08 16.41
C TRP A 86 -0.36 -8.96 15.69
N MET A 87 0.52 -8.34 14.93
CA MET A 87 1.61 -9.00 14.21
C MET A 87 2.86 -8.13 14.27
N VAL A 88 3.99 -8.75 14.57
CA VAL A 88 5.32 -8.14 14.45
C VAL A 88 6.03 -8.76 13.25
N ALA A 89 6.55 -7.91 12.37
CA ALA A 89 7.29 -8.32 11.18
C ALA A 89 8.58 -7.51 10.99
N LEU A 90 9.64 -8.15 10.50
CA LEU A 90 10.88 -7.51 10.08
C LEU A 90 10.90 -7.38 8.56
N ASP A 91 10.84 -6.16 8.03
CA ASP A 91 10.79 -5.89 6.58
C ASP A 91 9.77 -6.79 5.83
N GLY A 92 8.57 -6.92 6.40
CA GLY A 92 7.48 -7.75 5.86
C GLY A 92 7.56 -9.24 6.17
N LYS A 93 8.62 -9.73 6.84
CA LYS A 93 8.74 -11.14 7.28
C LYS A 93 8.12 -11.31 8.67
N PRO A 94 7.02 -12.07 8.83
CA PRO A 94 6.39 -12.26 10.14
C PRO A 94 7.34 -12.92 11.14
N LEU A 95 7.35 -12.42 12.38
CA LEU A 95 8.16 -12.97 13.49
C LEU A 95 7.31 -13.45 14.65
N ALA A 96 6.26 -12.71 15.00
CA ALA A 96 5.34 -13.05 16.08
C ALA A 96 3.96 -12.49 15.78
N SER A 97 2.93 -13.15 16.29
CA SER A 97 1.55 -12.67 16.23
C SER A 97 0.76 -13.20 17.41
N GLY A 98 -0.40 -12.60 17.63
CA GLY A 98 -1.36 -13.05 18.63
C GLY A 98 -2.68 -12.32 18.50
N GLU A 99 -3.61 -12.69 19.37
CA GLU A 99 -4.95 -12.13 19.41
C GLU A 99 -5.39 -11.89 20.85
N VAL A 100 -6.13 -10.81 21.08
CA VAL A 100 -6.65 -10.42 22.39
C VAL A 100 -8.08 -9.93 22.23
N PRO A 101 -9.07 -10.53 22.92
CA PRO A 101 -10.44 -10.02 22.91
C PRO A 101 -10.48 -8.58 23.41
N LEU A 102 -11.22 -7.72 22.71
CA LEU A 102 -11.47 -6.38 23.19
C LEU A 102 -12.67 -6.40 24.15
N ASP A 103 -12.47 -5.87 25.35
CA ASP A 103 -13.47 -5.71 26.38
C ASP A 103 -13.50 -4.22 26.79
N VAL A 104 -13.95 -3.38 25.85
CA VAL A 104 -13.93 -1.91 25.94
C VAL A 104 -15.35 -1.36 25.95
N ALA A 105 -15.70 -0.67 27.03
CA ALA A 105 -16.94 0.10 27.14
C ALA A 105 -16.93 1.31 26.17
N PRO A 106 -18.11 1.88 25.85
CA PRO A 106 -18.18 3.14 25.10
C PRO A 106 -17.33 4.24 25.73
N GLN A 107 -16.55 4.97 24.93
CA GLN A 107 -15.59 6.00 25.38
C GLN A 107 -14.50 5.47 26.34
N GLY A 108 -14.44 4.15 26.55
CA GLY A 108 -13.52 3.49 27.46
C GLY A 108 -12.16 3.22 26.84
N LYS A 109 -11.26 2.71 27.68
CA LYS A 109 -9.90 2.33 27.31
C LYS A 109 -9.57 0.93 27.81
N GLN A 110 -8.78 0.20 27.03
CA GLN A 110 -8.16 -1.07 27.45
C GLN A 110 -6.68 -1.03 27.14
N LEU A 111 -5.88 -1.49 28.11
CA LEU A 111 -4.44 -1.65 27.97
C LEU A 111 -4.13 -3.11 27.63
N ILE A 112 -3.34 -3.30 26.58
CA ILE A 112 -2.91 -4.61 26.11
C ILE A 112 -1.39 -4.61 26.11
N GLU A 113 -0.80 -5.32 27.07
CA GLU A 113 0.64 -5.55 27.09
C GLU A 113 0.98 -6.70 26.13
N LEU A 114 1.78 -6.41 25.10
CA LEU A 114 2.30 -7.44 24.21
C LEU A 114 3.22 -8.38 24.98
N PRO A 115 3.36 -9.65 24.58
CA PRO A 115 4.37 -10.54 25.17
C PRO A 115 5.79 -10.01 24.91
N GLU A 116 6.79 -10.71 25.45
CA GLU A 116 8.18 -10.46 25.06
C GLU A 116 8.32 -10.68 23.54
N LEU A 117 8.80 -9.64 22.85
CA LEU A 117 8.89 -9.64 21.39
C LEU A 117 10.25 -10.21 20.95
N PRO A 118 10.29 -11.03 19.90
CA PRO A 118 11.55 -11.56 19.39
C PRO A 118 12.44 -10.42 18.90
N GLN A 119 13.70 -10.42 19.34
CA GLN A 119 14.71 -9.47 18.87
C GLN A 119 15.50 -10.09 17.72
N PRO A 120 15.23 -9.72 16.45
CA PRO A 120 15.98 -10.25 15.33
C PRO A 120 17.43 -9.75 15.38
N LYS A 121 18.37 -10.62 15.02
CA LYS A 121 19.78 -10.25 14.85
C LYS A 121 20.07 -9.66 13.47
N SER A 122 19.20 -9.91 12.49
CA SER A 122 19.32 -9.35 11.15
C SER A 122 18.98 -7.86 11.15
N ALA A 123 19.60 -7.14 10.22
CA ALA A 123 19.25 -5.75 9.92
C ALA A 123 17.81 -5.66 9.38
N GLY A 124 17.21 -4.49 9.56
CA GLY A 124 15.87 -4.16 9.06
C GLY A 124 15.04 -3.38 10.07
N GLN A 125 13.85 -2.98 9.63
CA GLN A 125 12.86 -2.28 10.45
C GLN A 125 11.83 -3.28 10.97
N LEU A 126 11.67 -3.32 12.30
CA LEU A 126 10.53 -4.00 12.90
C LEU A 126 9.29 -3.14 12.82
N TRP A 127 8.18 -3.77 12.50
CA TRP A 127 6.85 -3.17 12.44
C TRP A 127 5.89 -3.95 13.31
N LEU A 128 5.10 -3.24 14.12
CA LEU A 128 3.91 -3.76 14.78
C LEU A 128 2.70 -3.32 13.98
N THR A 129 1.91 -4.28 13.50
CA THR A 129 0.61 -4.02 12.89
C THR A 129 -0.48 -4.61 13.76
N VAL A 130 -1.56 -3.85 13.98
CA VAL A 130 -2.76 -4.33 14.67
C VAL A 130 -3.98 -4.21 13.77
N HIS A 131 -4.91 -5.13 13.91
CA HIS A 131 -6.23 -5.13 13.25
C HIS A 131 -7.30 -5.45 14.28
N VAL A 132 -8.42 -4.74 14.24
CA VAL A 132 -9.64 -5.15 14.94
C VAL A 132 -10.50 -5.93 13.97
N VAL A 133 -10.77 -7.17 14.33
CA VAL A 133 -11.54 -8.13 13.52
C VAL A 133 -12.85 -8.43 14.24
N GLN A 134 -13.93 -8.50 13.46
CA GLN A 134 -15.23 -8.93 13.93
C GLN A 134 -15.36 -10.45 13.72
N PRO A 135 -15.23 -11.30 14.76
CA PRO A 135 -15.24 -12.74 14.58
C PRO A 135 -16.60 -13.27 14.11
N ASN A 136 -17.70 -12.67 14.57
CA ASN A 136 -19.05 -13.07 14.18
C ASN A 136 -19.59 -12.17 13.07
N ALA A 137 -20.33 -12.77 12.13
CA ALA A 137 -21.04 -12.02 11.10
C ALA A 137 -22.14 -11.14 11.72
N THR A 138 -22.42 -10.02 11.07
CA THR A 138 -23.53 -9.12 11.40
C THR A 138 -24.49 -9.02 10.21
N THR A 139 -25.52 -8.18 10.32
CA THR A 139 -26.41 -7.89 9.18
C THR A 139 -25.73 -7.14 8.03
N TRP A 140 -24.55 -6.53 8.27
CA TRP A 140 -23.84 -5.68 7.30
C TRP A 140 -22.39 -6.11 7.06
N SER A 141 -21.82 -7.01 7.86
CA SER A 141 -20.47 -7.52 7.71
C SER A 141 -20.41 -9.04 7.77
N ALA A 142 -19.54 -9.63 6.96
CA ALA A 142 -19.19 -11.04 7.08
C ALA A 142 -18.35 -11.29 8.35
N ALA A 143 -18.35 -12.53 8.83
CA ALA A 143 -17.39 -12.98 9.84
C ALA A 143 -15.95 -12.74 9.35
N GLY A 144 -15.09 -12.24 10.22
CA GLY A 144 -13.72 -11.85 9.90
C GLY A 144 -13.57 -10.42 9.35
N HIS A 145 -14.61 -9.59 9.37
CA HIS A 145 -14.51 -8.20 8.89
C HIS A 145 -13.52 -7.38 9.71
N ILE A 146 -12.54 -6.76 9.04
CA ILE A 146 -11.59 -5.83 9.67
C ILE A 146 -12.24 -4.45 9.76
N SER A 147 -12.46 -3.95 10.96
CA SER A 147 -13.10 -2.66 11.22
C SER A 147 -12.12 -1.53 11.51
N ALA A 148 -10.92 -1.83 12.00
CA ALA A 148 -9.88 -0.84 12.30
C ALA A 148 -8.49 -1.47 12.14
N TRP A 149 -7.48 -0.63 11.86
CA TRP A 149 -6.08 -1.06 11.90
C TRP A 149 -5.16 0.10 12.24
N GLN A 150 -3.94 -0.23 12.67
CA GLN A 150 -2.88 0.75 12.86
C GLN A 150 -1.51 0.06 12.78
N GLN A 151 -0.46 0.83 12.45
CA GLN A 151 0.89 0.32 12.37
C GLN A 151 1.91 1.29 12.98
N TRP A 152 2.90 0.74 13.70
CA TRP A 152 4.03 1.50 14.23
C TRP A 152 5.35 0.86 13.85
N ARG A 153 6.34 1.71 13.63
CA ARG A 153 7.75 1.31 13.67
C ARG A 153 8.12 0.97 15.10
N LEU A 154 8.80 -0.16 15.28
CA LEU A 154 9.46 -0.52 16.54
C LEU A 154 10.97 -0.25 16.38
N ALA A 155 11.80 -1.11 16.98
CA ALA A 155 13.25 -1.05 16.82
C ALA A 155 13.68 -1.23 15.35
N GLU A 156 14.75 -0.53 14.99
CA GLU A 156 15.41 -0.66 13.71
C GLU A 156 16.86 -1.09 13.96
N ASN A 157 17.27 -2.18 13.32
CA ASN A 157 18.65 -2.61 13.31
C ASN A 157 19.27 -2.16 11.98
N LEU A 158 20.06 -1.10 12.01
CA LEU A 158 20.73 -0.61 10.81
C LEU A 158 21.74 -1.65 10.30
N SER A 159 21.77 -1.82 8.98
CA SER A 159 22.77 -2.67 8.35
C SER A 159 24.14 -2.01 8.44
N VAL A 160 25.03 -2.61 9.22
CA VAL A 160 26.45 -2.22 9.32
C VAL A 160 27.38 -3.19 8.59
N THR A 161 26.83 -4.24 7.96
CA THR A 161 27.61 -5.19 7.18
C THR A 161 28.01 -4.55 5.87
N LEU A 162 29.31 -4.47 5.61
CA LEU A 162 29.83 -4.11 4.30
C LEU A 162 29.38 -5.15 3.26
N PRO A 163 28.99 -4.72 2.05
CA PRO A 163 28.73 -5.66 0.97
C PRO A 163 29.99 -6.49 0.70
N SER A 164 29.82 -7.77 0.36
CA SER A 164 30.94 -8.63 -0.01
C SER A 164 31.74 -8.01 -1.15
N ALA A 165 33.07 -8.15 -1.09
CA ALA A 165 33.92 -7.67 -2.16
C ALA A 165 33.47 -8.27 -3.51
N PRO A 166 33.32 -7.46 -4.56
CA PRO A 166 32.90 -7.96 -5.85
C PRO A 166 33.95 -8.94 -6.39
N HIS A 167 33.47 -10.07 -6.91
CA HIS A 167 34.33 -11.10 -7.50
C HIS A 167 34.73 -10.78 -8.95
N ALA A 168 34.10 -9.76 -9.55
CA ALA A 168 34.32 -9.33 -10.92
C ALA A 168 34.22 -7.80 -11.02
N ILE A 169 34.96 -7.23 -11.96
CA ILE A 169 35.00 -5.79 -12.23
C ILE A 169 34.30 -5.53 -13.56
N PRO A 170 33.27 -4.66 -13.62
CA PRO A 170 32.60 -4.34 -14.87
C PRO A 170 33.56 -3.66 -15.85
N GLN A 171 33.46 -4.01 -17.12
CA GLN A 171 34.28 -3.42 -18.19
C GLN A 171 33.56 -2.22 -18.81
N LEU A 172 34.25 -1.09 -18.89
CA LEU A 172 33.78 0.10 -19.59
C LEU A 172 34.34 0.13 -21.01
N THR A 173 33.46 0.16 -22.00
CA THR A 173 33.81 0.45 -23.39
C THR A 173 33.27 1.82 -23.77
N THR A 174 34.16 2.68 -24.24
CA THR A 174 33.84 4.04 -24.66
C THR A 174 33.81 4.13 -26.17
N SER A 175 32.72 4.67 -26.70
CA SER A 175 32.58 5.06 -28.10
C SER A 175 32.20 6.54 -28.19
N GLU A 176 32.19 7.13 -29.38
CA GLU A 176 31.74 8.52 -29.55
C GLU A 176 30.28 8.71 -29.12
N THR A 177 29.42 7.73 -29.35
CA THR A 177 27.98 7.83 -29.09
C THR A 177 27.57 7.40 -27.69
N ASP A 178 28.25 6.42 -27.10
CA ASP A 178 27.82 5.75 -25.88
C ASP A 178 28.96 5.35 -24.94
N PHE A 179 28.64 5.29 -23.65
CA PHE A 179 29.37 4.51 -22.66
C PHE A 179 28.64 3.17 -22.45
N CYS A 180 29.33 2.06 -22.71
CA CYS A 180 28.81 0.71 -22.49
C CYS A 180 29.52 0.08 -21.30
N ILE A 181 28.76 -0.38 -20.32
CA ILE A 181 29.26 -1.11 -19.16
C ILE A 181 28.79 -2.55 -19.26
N GLU A 182 29.70 -3.51 -19.15
CA GLU A 182 29.41 -4.95 -19.23
C GLU A 182 29.92 -5.68 -17.98
N LEU A 183 29.09 -6.57 -17.43
CA LEU A 183 29.44 -7.47 -16.32
C LEU A 183 28.67 -8.78 -16.50
N ASP A 184 29.40 -9.88 -16.71
CA ASP A 184 28.83 -11.19 -17.04
C ASP A 184 27.85 -11.09 -18.21
N ASN A 185 26.60 -11.52 -18.01
CA ASN A 185 25.53 -11.44 -19.01
C ASN A 185 24.75 -10.12 -18.96
N LYS A 186 25.21 -9.10 -18.25
CA LYS A 186 24.51 -7.81 -18.12
C LYS A 186 25.26 -6.72 -18.86
N ARG A 187 24.50 -5.86 -19.54
CA ARG A 187 25.03 -4.69 -20.22
C ARG A 187 24.16 -3.46 -19.97
N TRP A 188 24.80 -2.32 -19.77
CA TRP A 188 24.17 -1.01 -19.64
C TRP A 188 24.76 -0.08 -20.69
N GLN A 189 23.91 0.60 -21.47
CA GLN A 189 24.32 1.58 -22.47
C GLN A 189 23.81 2.96 -22.07
N PHE A 190 24.74 3.90 -21.88
CA PHE A 190 24.46 5.30 -21.60
C PHE A 190 24.78 6.13 -22.84
N ASN A 191 23.79 6.85 -23.33
CA ASN A 191 23.98 7.68 -24.51
C ASN A 191 24.65 9.01 -24.14
N ARG A 192 25.78 9.33 -24.79
CA ARG A 192 26.62 10.49 -24.44
C ARG A 192 26.02 11.83 -24.87
N GLN A 193 25.20 11.83 -25.91
CA GLN A 193 24.54 13.06 -26.39
C GLN A 193 23.37 13.45 -25.49
N SER A 194 22.56 12.48 -25.06
CA SER A 194 21.37 12.72 -24.24
C SER A 194 21.63 12.67 -22.74
N GLY A 195 22.68 11.98 -22.30
CA GLY A 195 23.02 11.79 -20.88
C GLY A 195 22.22 10.69 -20.18
N PHE A 196 21.36 9.94 -20.89
CA PHE A 196 20.47 8.94 -20.29
C PHE A 196 20.95 7.51 -20.46
N LEU A 197 20.52 6.64 -19.54
CA LEU A 197 20.54 5.18 -19.74
C LEU A 197 19.54 4.84 -20.85
N SER A 198 20.05 4.55 -22.04
CA SER A 198 19.24 4.34 -23.25
C SER A 198 18.80 2.89 -23.40
N GLN A 199 19.57 1.94 -22.87
CA GLN A 199 19.24 0.52 -22.93
C GLN A 199 19.94 -0.29 -21.83
N MET A 200 19.31 -1.41 -21.45
CA MET A 200 19.90 -2.45 -20.62
C MET A 200 19.68 -3.82 -21.26
N TRP A 201 20.59 -4.75 -21.05
CA TRP A 201 20.43 -6.14 -21.48
C TRP A 201 20.67 -7.12 -20.34
N ILE A 202 19.95 -8.24 -20.41
CA ILE A 202 20.24 -9.47 -19.67
C ILE A 202 20.33 -10.59 -20.73
N GLY A 203 21.53 -11.12 -20.94
CA GLY A 203 21.88 -11.87 -22.14
C GLY A 203 21.64 -11.02 -23.39
N ASP A 204 20.95 -11.59 -24.38
CA ASP A 204 20.61 -10.88 -25.62
C ASP A 204 19.31 -10.04 -25.51
N LYS A 205 18.61 -10.11 -24.38
CA LYS A 205 17.29 -9.48 -24.21
C LYS A 205 17.41 -8.03 -23.76
N LYS A 206 16.94 -7.11 -24.60
CA LYS A 206 16.71 -5.70 -24.24
C LYS A 206 15.67 -5.60 -23.12
N GLN A 207 15.91 -4.71 -22.16
CA GLN A 207 15.05 -4.50 -20.99
C GLN A 207 14.25 -3.19 -21.08
N LEU A 208 14.68 -2.24 -21.92
CA LEU A 208 14.05 -0.93 -22.05
C LEU A 208 13.46 -0.77 -23.46
N LEU A 209 12.20 -0.34 -23.54
CA LEU A 209 11.60 0.15 -24.79
C LEU A 209 11.89 1.64 -25.01
N THR A 210 12.01 2.40 -23.92
CA THR A 210 12.35 3.82 -23.90
C THR A 210 13.46 4.08 -22.88
N PRO A 211 14.32 5.09 -23.09
CA PRO A 211 15.36 5.46 -22.12
C PRO A 211 14.80 5.79 -20.73
N LEU A 212 15.61 5.55 -19.69
CA LEU A 212 15.33 6.03 -18.34
C LEU A 212 15.65 7.53 -18.25
N ARG A 213 14.66 8.35 -17.91
CA ARG A 213 14.73 9.81 -17.92
C ARG A 213 14.08 10.41 -16.69
N ASP A 214 14.50 11.61 -16.34
CA ASP A 214 13.81 12.44 -15.36
C ASP A 214 12.38 12.78 -15.82
N GLN A 215 11.43 12.76 -14.89
CA GLN A 215 10.04 13.13 -15.14
C GLN A 215 9.55 14.07 -14.03
N PHE A 216 9.14 15.27 -14.41
CA PHE A 216 8.66 16.34 -13.52
C PHE A 216 7.16 16.64 -13.69
N THR A 217 6.45 15.76 -14.41
CA THR A 217 5.01 15.85 -14.70
C THR A 217 4.33 14.53 -14.38
N ARG A 218 3.00 14.53 -14.23
CA ARG A 218 2.16 13.35 -13.97
C ARG A 218 0.99 13.29 -14.94
#